data_AF-A0A2E8E1B4-F1
#
_entry.id   AF-A0A2E8E1B4-F1
#
_cell.length_a   1.000
_cell.length_b   1.000
_cell.length_c   1.000
_cell.angle_alpha   90.00
_cell.angle_beta   90.00
_cell.angle_gamma   90.00
#
_symmetry.space_group_name_H-M   'P 1'
#
loop_
_entity.id
_entity.type
_entity.pdbx_description
1 polymer ?
#
loop_
_entity_poly.entity_id
_entity_poly.type
_entity_poly.pdbx_seq_one_letter_code
_entity_poly.pdbx_strand_id
1 'polypeptide(L)'
;MDILREAHAPQNMRDAYRQLQQLYGEETIPLVLGTEMHGGRTDMVRIEVGKDQMMLCLKGNYHKVPEKYTDSSPFFVLGHEFGHIIAHPGKDAVYWIEGMRELPVEAYQKGRWLNCVSDILVNWTVITGTGILQETQKENIKRQMTDGWRASQFVRRCRTSEGFEAHANFIKTGKDAFGKPITDNRYQPQGGLPGQYDFPSADDKYTPSAKTPFYQKHMGHGRGEQYYPPINFAVKEGMDKQWRTVKMLKSIGKLKKGKRYMVEDTKTYDGRRNVGDFEPISQFKIEGEWVASRHTESCCPQCGNPCGSIWDRWWNYVPREQMEAQAAGEGTWVYLLIQMFAFEWAMAYSSIIPYGDKPLNRSTGERFLEDISDDMDAVMRGR
;
A
#
# COMPACT_ATOMS: atom_id res chain seq x y z
N MET A 1 15.94 -4.52 -20.38
CA MET A 1 14.86 -3.75 -19.73
C MET A 1 15.11 -2.29 -20.05
N ASP A 2 14.09 -1.59 -20.54
CA ASP A 2 14.22 -0.17 -20.88
C ASP A 2 14.13 0.66 -19.60
N ILE A 3 15.19 1.40 -19.28
CA ILE A 3 15.18 2.42 -18.24
C ILE A 3 14.20 3.51 -18.69
N LEU A 4 13.08 3.66 -17.99
CA LEU A 4 12.10 4.69 -18.31
C LEU A 4 12.59 6.04 -17.74
N ARG A 5 12.51 7.09 -18.56
CA ARG A 5 12.85 8.47 -18.16
C ARG A 5 11.72 9.07 -17.31
N GLU A 6 12.02 10.14 -16.56
CA GLU A 6 11.06 10.89 -15.74
C GLU A 6 9.72 11.18 -16.45
N ALA A 7 9.75 11.47 -17.76
CA ALA A 7 8.54 11.72 -18.57
C ALA A 7 7.55 10.53 -18.65
N HIS A 8 7.95 9.33 -18.22
CA HIS A 8 7.08 8.16 -18.13
C HIS A 8 6.28 8.10 -16.80
N ALA A 9 6.62 8.91 -15.80
CA ALA A 9 5.88 9.05 -14.56
C ALA A 9 4.70 10.05 -14.68
N PRO A 10 3.62 9.87 -13.90
CA PRO A 10 2.55 10.87 -13.84
C PRO A 10 3.05 12.19 -13.22
N GLN A 11 2.39 13.31 -13.53
CA GLN A 11 2.84 14.65 -13.13
C GLN A 11 3.06 14.80 -11.61
N ASN A 12 2.11 14.34 -10.79
CA ASN A 12 2.20 14.40 -9.33
C ASN A 12 3.43 13.67 -8.77
N MET A 13 3.86 12.57 -9.38
CA MET A 13 5.08 11.87 -8.98
C MET A 13 6.33 12.66 -9.34
N ARG A 14 6.35 13.30 -10.51
CA ARG A 14 7.48 14.16 -10.92
C ARG A 14 7.63 15.37 -10.00
N ASP A 15 6.51 15.99 -9.64
CA ASP A 15 6.50 17.15 -8.74
C ASP A 15 7.01 16.76 -7.35
N ALA A 16 6.52 15.64 -6.80
CA ALA A 16 7.00 15.10 -5.53
C ALA A 16 8.50 14.77 -5.58
N TYR A 17 8.98 14.13 -6.65
CA TYR A 17 10.41 13.81 -6.81
C TYR A 17 11.29 15.07 -6.75
N ARG A 18 10.97 16.09 -7.55
CA ARG A 18 11.73 17.35 -7.58
C ARG A 18 11.70 18.08 -6.25
N GLN A 19 10.55 18.05 -5.56
CA GLN A 19 10.43 18.66 -4.24
C GLN A 19 11.30 17.91 -3.21
N LEU A 20 11.29 16.57 -3.21
CA LEU A 20 12.08 15.77 -2.29
C LEU A 20 13.59 15.91 -2.54
N GLN A 21 14.02 16.01 -3.79
CA GLN A 21 15.42 16.33 -4.12
C GLN A 21 15.89 17.61 -3.42
N GLN A 22 15.11 18.70 -3.52
CA GLN A 22 15.44 19.98 -2.90
C GLN A 22 15.39 19.94 -1.37
N LEU A 23 14.50 19.12 -0.80
CA LEU A 23 14.31 19.01 0.63
C LEU A 23 15.44 18.23 1.32
N TYR A 24 16.00 17.23 0.62
CA TYR A 24 17.09 16.41 1.12
C TYR A 24 18.47 16.84 0.62
N GLY A 25 18.56 17.78 -0.34
CA GLY A 25 19.82 18.22 -0.93
C GLY A 25 20.43 17.18 -1.88
N GLU A 26 19.58 16.42 -2.57
CA GLU A 26 19.92 15.29 -3.43
C GLU A 26 19.55 15.56 -4.90
N GLU A 27 19.75 16.80 -5.36
CA GLU A 27 19.36 17.25 -6.71
C GLU A 27 20.12 16.54 -7.84
N THR A 28 21.25 15.90 -7.53
CA THR A 28 22.06 15.19 -8.52
C THR A 28 21.65 13.73 -8.71
N ILE A 29 20.83 13.17 -7.83
CA ILE A 29 20.46 11.75 -7.85
C ILE A 29 19.37 11.49 -8.89
N PRO A 30 19.62 10.74 -9.97
CA PRO A 30 18.66 10.49 -11.03
C PRO A 30 17.56 9.52 -10.62
N LEU A 31 16.35 9.77 -11.15
CA LEU A 31 15.20 8.86 -11.08
C LEU A 31 15.22 7.84 -12.23
N VAL A 32 15.16 6.57 -11.88
CA VAL A 32 15.08 5.41 -12.77
C VAL A 32 13.73 4.72 -12.53
N LEU A 33 13.01 4.43 -13.61
CA LEU A 33 11.62 3.97 -13.51
C LEU A 33 11.41 2.62 -14.23
N GLY A 34 10.61 1.75 -13.62
CA GLY A 34 10.01 0.59 -14.28
C GLY A 34 10.95 -0.54 -14.68
N THR A 35 12.15 -0.55 -14.10
CA THR A 35 13.17 -1.61 -14.23
C THR A 35 12.69 -2.93 -13.64
N GLU A 36 11.96 -2.92 -12.52
CA GLU A 36 11.42 -4.11 -11.88
C GLU A 36 9.90 -4.07 -11.70
N MET A 37 9.28 -5.24 -11.56
CA MET A 37 7.83 -5.35 -11.35
C MET A 37 7.43 -4.99 -9.92
N HIS A 38 8.29 -5.31 -8.94
CA HIS A 38 8.00 -5.19 -7.52
C HIS A 38 9.09 -4.40 -6.80
N GLY A 39 8.68 -3.44 -5.98
CA GLY A 39 9.57 -2.70 -5.09
C GLY A 39 10.33 -1.57 -5.77
N GLY A 40 11.27 -0.98 -5.05
CA GLY A 40 12.26 -0.04 -5.56
C GLY A 40 13.65 -0.47 -5.15
N ARG A 41 14.67 0.15 -5.76
CA ARG A 41 16.07 -0.11 -5.43
C ARG A 41 16.84 1.19 -5.47
N THR A 42 17.33 1.61 -4.32
CA THR A 42 18.29 2.71 -4.24
C THR A 42 19.68 2.16 -3.95
N ASP A 43 20.65 2.47 -4.82
CA ASP A 43 22.06 2.09 -4.65
C ASP A 43 22.95 3.30 -4.33
N MET A 44 22.40 4.29 -3.62
CA MET A 44 23.02 5.57 -3.24
C MET A 44 23.38 6.50 -4.43
N VAL A 45 23.28 6.03 -5.67
CA VAL A 45 23.62 6.80 -6.88
C VAL A 45 22.43 7.04 -7.81
N ARG A 46 21.29 6.41 -7.54
CA ARG A 46 20.01 6.57 -8.26
C ARG A 46 18.85 6.11 -7.40
N ILE A 47 17.67 6.64 -7.69
CA ILE A 47 16.39 6.21 -7.12
C ILE A 47 15.68 5.35 -8.15
N GLU A 48 15.45 4.08 -7.85
CA GLU A 48 14.73 3.17 -8.74
C GLU A 48 13.34 2.88 -8.19
N VAL A 49 12.29 3.18 -8.97
CA VAL A 49 10.90 2.89 -8.58
C VAL A 49 10.31 1.84 -9.52
N GLY A 50 9.89 0.71 -8.97
CA GLY A 50 9.25 -0.37 -9.71
C GLY A 50 7.80 -0.07 -10.10
N LYS A 51 7.27 -0.93 -10.98
CA LYS A 51 5.98 -0.69 -11.65
C LYS A 51 4.79 -0.65 -10.69
N ASP A 52 4.77 -1.48 -9.66
CA ASP A 52 3.69 -1.50 -8.67
C ASP A 52 3.63 -0.21 -7.85
N GLN A 53 4.78 0.31 -7.42
CA GLN A 53 4.89 1.60 -6.73
C GLN A 53 4.51 2.78 -7.64
N MET A 54 4.93 2.75 -8.91
CA MET A 54 4.50 3.74 -9.89
C MET A 54 2.97 3.73 -10.09
N MET A 55 2.33 2.56 -10.06
CA MET A 55 0.87 2.46 -10.19
C MET A 55 0.15 3.12 -9.01
N LEU A 56 0.71 3.10 -7.79
CA LEU A 56 0.13 3.81 -6.64
C LEU A 56 0.13 5.33 -6.82
N CYS A 57 0.92 5.87 -7.74
CA CYS A 57 0.96 7.29 -8.04
C CYS A 57 -0.08 7.72 -9.09
N LEU A 58 -0.84 6.78 -9.67
CA LEU A 58 -1.83 7.05 -10.71
C LEU A 58 -3.17 7.47 -10.10
N LYS A 59 -3.37 8.77 -9.88
CA LYS A 59 -4.61 9.32 -9.29
C LYS A 59 -5.89 8.81 -9.95
N GLY A 60 -5.89 8.63 -11.27
CA GLY A 60 -7.04 8.11 -12.03
C GLY A 60 -7.49 6.69 -11.64
N ASN A 61 -6.65 5.92 -10.94
CA ASN A 61 -6.98 4.56 -10.51
C ASN A 61 -7.64 4.52 -9.12
N TYR A 62 -7.72 5.64 -8.41
CA TYR A 62 -8.34 5.73 -7.10
C TYR A 62 -9.83 6.05 -7.19
N HIS A 63 -10.63 5.31 -6.42
CA HIS A 63 -12.08 5.45 -6.39
C HIS A 63 -12.54 5.78 -4.98
N LYS A 64 -13.04 7.00 -4.77
CA LYS A 64 -13.52 7.52 -3.47
C LYS A 64 -12.50 7.44 -2.32
N VAL A 65 -11.21 7.38 -2.64
CA VAL A 65 -10.14 7.57 -1.65
C VAL A 65 -9.95 9.07 -1.44
N PRO A 66 -9.90 9.56 -0.18
CA PRO A 66 -9.69 10.98 0.10
C PRO A 66 -8.41 11.53 -0.54
N GLU A 67 -8.48 12.76 -1.04
CA GLU A 67 -7.36 13.43 -1.74
C GLU A 67 -6.10 13.49 -0.88
N LYS A 68 -6.22 13.67 0.44
CA LYS A 68 -5.06 13.65 1.35
C LYS A 68 -4.21 12.38 1.24
N TYR A 69 -4.79 11.24 0.87
CA TYR A 69 -4.08 9.98 0.69
C TYR A 69 -3.56 9.80 -0.74
N THR A 70 -4.35 10.20 -1.75
CA THR A 70 -3.96 10.04 -3.17
C THR A 70 -2.87 11.04 -3.58
N ASP A 71 -2.90 12.25 -3.01
CA ASP A 71 -1.91 13.30 -3.24
C ASP A 71 -0.59 13.00 -2.52
N SER A 72 -0.68 12.36 -1.36
CA SER A 72 0.46 11.96 -0.53
C SER A 72 1.16 10.68 -0.98
N SER A 73 0.49 9.83 -1.77
CA SER A 73 1.04 8.55 -2.20
C SER A 73 2.41 8.66 -2.90
N PRO A 74 2.62 9.59 -3.86
CA PRO A 74 3.94 9.78 -4.47
C PRO A 74 5.01 10.27 -3.50
N PHE A 75 4.64 11.09 -2.50
CA PHE A 75 5.59 11.55 -1.48
C PHE A 75 6.14 10.39 -0.68
N PHE A 76 5.29 9.47 -0.24
CA PHE A 76 5.76 8.31 0.51
C PHE A 76 6.52 7.31 -0.37
N VAL A 77 6.03 7.00 -1.59
CA VAL A 77 6.71 6.10 -2.52
C VAL A 77 8.13 6.57 -2.81
N LEU A 78 8.30 7.85 -3.18
CA LEU A 78 9.63 8.40 -3.47
C LEU A 78 10.41 8.68 -2.19
N GLY A 79 9.73 9.14 -1.14
CA GLY A 79 10.30 9.41 0.16
C GLY A 79 10.98 8.20 0.75
N HIS A 80 10.35 7.03 0.67
CA HIS A 80 10.94 5.74 1.04
C HIS A 80 12.27 5.51 0.32
N GLU A 81 12.31 5.69 -0.99
CA GLU A 81 13.54 5.50 -1.78
C GLU A 81 14.64 6.51 -1.45
N PHE A 82 14.29 7.79 -1.21
CA PHE A 82 15.23 8.79 -0.67
C PHE A 82 15.67 8.42 0.76
N GLY A 83 14.77 7.83 1.53
CA GLY A 83 14.98 7.36 2.89
C GLY A 83 16.14 6.38 2.99
N HIS A 84 16.30 5.47 2.02
CA HIS A 84 17.46 4.59 1.94
C HIS A 84 18.79 5.35 1.81
N ILE A 85 18.81 6.57 1.27
CA ILE A 85 20.00 7.42 1.14
C ILE A 85 20.30 8.11 2.47
N ILE A 86 19.27 8.73 3.06
CA ILE A 86 19.43 9.58 4.24
C ILE A 86 19.52 8.79 5.55
N ALA A 87 18.87 7.63 5.67
CA ALA A 87 18.93 6.79 6.87
C ALA A 87 20.23 5.97 6.94
N HIS A 88 20.90 5.83 5.80
CA HIS A 88 22.09 4.99 5.63
C HIS A 88 23.23 5.75 4.92
N PRO A 89 23.61 6.96 5.40
CA PRO A 89 24.57 7.80 4.68
C PRO A 89 25.94 7.10 4.59
N GLY A 90 26.50 7.06 3.38
CA GLY A 90 27.84 6.49 3.12
C GLY A 90 27.94 4.95 3.21
N LYS A 91 26.81 4.24 3.35
CA LYS A 91 26.79 2.78 3.40
C LYS A 91 26.78 2.19 2.00
N ASP A 92 27.90 1.60 1.60
CA ASP A 92 28.08 0.94 0.32
C ASP A 92 27.63 -0.53 0.36
N ALA A 93 27.80 -1.25 -0.76
CA ALA A 93 27.47 -2.66 -0.83
C ALA A 93 28.24 -3.51 0.21
N VAL A 94 29.45 -3.08 0.64
CA VAL A 94 30.25 -3.81 1.62
C VAL A 94 29.60 -3.74 2.99
N TYR A 95 29.16 -2.55 3.43
CA TYR A 95 28.42 -2.39 4.69
C TYR A 95 27.21 -3.34 4.77
N TRP A 96 26.42 -3.42 3.70
CA TRP A 96 25.25 -4.30 3.65
C TRP A 96 25.63 -5.78 3.66
N ILE A 97 26.70 -6.17 2.95
CA ILE A 97 27.21 -7.54 2.95
C ILE A 97 27.71 -7.95 4.34
N GLU A 98 28.41 -7.07 5.04
CA GLU A 98 28.88 -7.32 6.42
C GLU A 98 27.71 -7.43 7.39
N GLY A 99 26.75 -6.49 7.35
CA GLY A 99 25.54 -6.55 8.16
C GLY A 99 24.73 -7.82 7.92
N MET A 100 24.60 -8.27 6.67
CA MET A 100 23.97 -9.56 6.36
C MET A 100 24.70 -10.73 7.03
N ARG A 101 26.03 -10.76 6.99
CA ARG A 101 26.82 -11.88 7.53
C ARG A 101 26.59 -12.09 9.02
N GLU A 102 26.33 -11.04 9.78
CA GLU A 102 26.12 -11.11 11.23
C GLU A 102 24.70 -11.57 11.62
N LEU A 103 23.72 -11.54 10.71
CA LEU A 103 22.36 -11.98 11.02
C LEU A 103 22.34 -13.48 11.38
N PRO A 104 21.75 -13.86 12.54
CA PRO A 104 21.72 -15.24 13.02
C PRO A 104 20.60 -16.06 12.36
N VAL A 105 20.53 -16.03 11.03
CA VAL A 105 19.56 -16.77 10.20
C VAL A 105 20.25 -17.47 9.03
N GLU A 106 19.57 -18.40 8.37
CA GLU A 106 20.12 -19.12 7.22
C GLU A 106 20.50 -18.17 6.09
N ALA A 107 21.57 -18.50 5.37
CA ALA A 107 22.19 -17.61 4.38
C ALA A 107 21.20 -17.10 3.32
N TYR A 108 20.26 -17.94 2.88
CA TYR A 108 19.27 -17.57 1.87
C TYR A 108 18.23 -16.56 2.35
N GLN A 109 18.09 -16.37 3.68
CA GLN A 109 17.13 -15.44 4.28
C GLN A 109 17.74 -14.08 4.65
N LYS A 110 19.07 -14.01 4.80
CA LYS A 110 19.77 -12.83 5.34
C LYS A 110 19.42 -11.54 4.62
N GLY A 111 19.39 -11.55 3.29
CA GLY A 111 19.00 -10.39 2.49
C GLY A 111 17.56 -9.95 2.74
N ARG A 112 16.61 -10.89 2.84
CA ARG A 112 15.19 -10.57 3.12
C ARG A 112 15.04 -9.97 4.51
N TRP A 113 15.68 -10.55 5.52
CA TRP A 113 15.68 -10.03 6.88
C TRP A 113 16.23 -8.61 6.94
N LEU A 114 17.39 -8.38 6.32
CA LEU A 114 18.03 -7.07 6.32
C LEU A 114 17.17 -6.01 5.61
N ASN A 115 16.56 -6.36 4.47
CA ASN A 115 15.63 -5.49 3.77
C ASN A 115 14.43 -5.12 4.67
N CYS A 116 13.81 -6.10 5.33
CA CYS A 116 12.66 -5.84 6.21
C CYS A 116 13.01 -4.88 7.36
N VAL A 117 14.19 -5.07 7.98
CA VAL A 117 14.65 -4.19 9.07
C VAL A 117 14.99 -2.79 8.54
N SER A 118 15.64 -2.71 7.38
CA SER A 118 15.97 -1.45 6.70
C SER A 118 14.71 -0.65 6.40
N ASP A 119 13.69 -1.28 5.80
CA ASP A 119 12.47 -0.61 5.34
C ASP A 119 11.72 0.08 6.49
N ILE A 120 11.71 -0.50 7.69
CA ILE A 120 11.08 0.12 8.88
C ILE A 120 11.84 1.35 9.32
N LEU A 121 13.17 1.27 9.37
CA LEU A 121 14.01 2.41 9.76
C LEU A 121 13.85 3.54 8.75
N VAL A 122 13.80 3.20 7.47
CA VAL A 122 13.52 4.11 6.36
C VAL A 122 12.15 4.75 6.51
N ASN A 123 11.09 3.94 6.67
CA ASN A 123 9.73 4.44 6.86
C ASN A 123 9.63 5.39 8.05
N TRP A 124 10.22 5.02 9.18
CA TRP A 124 10.28 5.87 10.36
C TRP A 124 11.02 7.20 10.09
N THR A 125 12.18 7.13 9.44
CA THR A 125 12.99 8.31 9.08
C THR A 125 12.17 9.28 8.23
N VAL A 126 11.43 8.78 7.24
CA VAL A 126 10.69 9.62 6.30
C VAL A 126 9.41 10.20 6.91
N ILE A 127 8.63 9.42 7.68
CA ILE A 127 7.37 9.92 8.28
C ILE A 127 7.63 10.92 9.42
N THR A 128 8.80 10.85 10.05
CA THR A 128 9.23 11.85 11.05
C THR A 128 9.87 13.09 10.42
N GLY A 129 10.12 13.08 9.11
CA GLY A 129 10.81 14.15 8.40
C GLY A 129 12.27 14.31 8.85
N THR A 130 12.89 13.22 9.32
CA THR A 130 14.31 13.20 9.69
C THR A 130 15.14 13.45 8.42
N GLY A 131 16.16 14.30 8.51
CA GLY A 131 17.02 14.64 7.37
C GLY A 131 16.48 15.73 6.43
N ILE A 132 15.26 16.23 6.62
CA ILE A 132 14.75 17.38 5.85
C ILE A 132 15.53 18.64 6.23
N LEU A 133 16.14 19.30 5.24
CA LEU A 133 16.99 20.48 5.43
C LEU A 133 16.19 21.77 5.66
N GLN A 134 14.97 21.84 5.12
CA GLN A 134 14.13 23.04 5.15
C GLN A 134 13.07 22.96 6.25
N GLU A 135 13.37 23.51 7.43
CA GLU A 135 12.48 23.46 8.60
C GLU A 135 11.08 24.06 8.34
N THR A 136 10.97 25.07 7.48
CA THR A 136 9.68 25.72 7.16
C THR A 136 8.71 24.80 6.42
N GLN A 137 9.19 23.78 5.71
CA GLN A 137 8.36 22.82 4.98
C GLN A 137 8.16 21.50 5.74
N LYS A 138 8.93 21.27 6.80
CA LYS A 138 9.04 19.98 7.50
C LYS A 138 7.71 19.42 7.98
N GLU A 139 6.89 20.23 8.66
CA GLU A 139 5.59 19.73 9.16
C GLU A 139 4.60 19.39 8.05
N ASN A 140 4.65 20.12 6.93
CA ASN A 140 3.81 19.79 5.78
C ASN A 140 4.24 18.46 5.14
N ILE A 141 5.55 18.27 4.98
CA ILE A 141 6.11 17.05 4.40
C ILE A 141 5.91 15.86 5.32
N LYS A 142 6.06 16.01 6.64
CA LYS A 142 5.73 14.97 7.63
C LYS A 142 4.29 14.49 7.47
N ARG A 143 3.33 15.41 7.30
CA ARG A 143 1.93 15.04 7.04
C ARG A 143 1.77 14.27 5.73
N GLN A 144 2.37 14.74 4.63
CA GLN A 144 2.35 14.04 3.34
C GLN A 144 2.99 12.65 3.44
N MET A 145 4.14 12.52 4.09
CA MET A 145 4.80 11.22 4.29
C MET A 145 3.94 10.28 5.15
N THR A 146 3.35 10.79 6.23
CA THR A 146 2.48 10.00 7.11
C THR A 146 1.20 9.56 6.41
N ASP A 147 0.51 10.45 5.69
CA ASP A 147 -0.71 10.10 4.95
C ASP A 147 -0.39 9.13 3.80
N GLY A 148 0.71 9.33 3.08
CA GLY A 148 1.17 8.43 2.03
C GLY A 148 1.55 7.05 2.56
N TRP A 149 2.21 7.00 3.73
CA TRP A 149 2.51 5.76 4.44
C TRP A 149 1.24 4.99 4.80
N ARG A 150 0.25 5.65 5.41
CA ARG A 150 -1.05 5.06 5.73
C ARG A 150 -1.77 4.56 4.47
N ALA A 151 -1.73 5.34 3.39
CA ALA A 151 -2.31 4.95 2.11
C ALA A 151 -1.64 3.68 1.54
N SER A 152 -0.31 3.61 1.59
CA SER A 152 0.45 2.46 1.08
C SER A 152 0.03 1.14 1.74
N GLN A 153 -0.33 1.20 3.03
CA GLN A 153 -0.68 0.04 3.84
C GLN A 153 -2.14 -0.38 3.73
N PHE A 154 -3.07 0.59 3.70
CA PHE A 154 -4.51 0.33 3.90
C PHE A 154 -5.38 0.50 2.66
N VAL A 155 -4.87 1.10 1.58
CA VAL A 155 -5.61 1.14 0.32
C VAL A 155 -5.83 -0.29 -0.18
N ARG A 156 -7.09 -0.63 -0.46
CA ARG A 156 -7.52 -1.90 -1.04
C ARG A 156 -7.18 -1.94 -2.52
N ARG A 157 -6.61 -3.05 -2.99
CA ARG A 157 -6.09 -3.19 -4.37
C ARG A 157 -6.83 -4.28 -5.11
N CYS A 158 -7.60 -3.93 -6.14
CA CYS A 158 -8.16 -4.89 -7.08
C CYS A 158 -7.13 -5.17 -8.17
N ARG A 159 -6.42 -6.28 -8.02
CA ARG A 159 -5.25 -6.65 -8.83
C ARG A 159 -5.18 -8.12 -9.25
N THR A 160 -6.26 -8.88 -9.04
CA THR A 160 -6.31 -10.27 -9.50
C THR A 160 -6.60 -10.30 -11.01
N SER A 161 -6.24 -11.40 -11.68
CA SER A 161 -6.53 -11.59 -13.10
C SER A 161 -8.03 -11.45 -13.40
N GLU A 162 -8.90 -12.01 -12.55
CA GLU A 162 -10.35 -11.90 -12.67
C GLU A 162 -10.82 -10.45 -12.44
N GLY A 163 -10.16 -9.73 -11.53
CA GLY A 163 -10.36 -8.30 -11.34
C GLY A 163 -10.08 -7.52 -12.64
N PHE A 164 -8.89 -7.71 -13.23
CA PHE A 164 -8.51 -7.05 -14.48
C PHE A 164 -9.51 -7.32 -15.61
N GLU A 165 -9.91 -8.58 -15.80
CA GLU A 165 -10.91 -8.96 -16.80
C GLU A 165 -12.27 -8.31 -16.55
N ALA A 166 -12.74 -8.31 -15.29
CA ALA A 166 -14.01 -7.67 -14.93
C ALA A 166 -13.98 -6.17 -15.24
N HIS A 167 -12.92 -5.48 -14.84
CA HIS A 167 -12.77 -4.04 -15.10
C HIS A 167 -12.65 -3.72 -16.59
N ALA A 168 -11.97 -4.55 -17.39
CA ALA A 168 -11.92 -4.39 -18.84
C ALA A 168 -13.32 -4.55 -19.47
N ASN A 169 -14.16 -5.44 -18.93
CA ASN A 169 -15.53 -5.62 -19.40
C ASN A 169 -16.45 -4.46 -19.03
N PHE A 170 -16.24 -3.80 -17.89
CA PHE A 170 -17.05 -2.63 -17.51
C PHE A 170 -16.95 -1.50 -18.53
N ILE A 171 -15.77 -1.30 -19.14
CA ILE A 171 -15.58 -0.31 -20.20
C ILE A 171 -16.44 -0.61 -21.43
N LYS A 172 -16.66 -1.89 -21.74
CA LYS A 172 -17.50 -2.31 -22.88
C LYS A 172 -18.99 -2.12 -22.58
N THR A 173 -19.41 -2.35 -21.33
CA THR A 173 -20.82 -2.33 -20.93
C THR A 173 -21.28 -0.97 -20.39
N GLY A 174 -20.34 -0.11 -20.00
CA GLY A 174 -20.61 1.14 -19.27
C GLY A 174 -21.11 0.94 -17.84
N LYS A 175 -21.08 -0.29 -17.32
CA LYS A 175 -21.64 -0.64 -16.00
C LYS A 175 -20.74 -1.61 -15.23
N ASP A 176 -20.71 -1.45 -13.91
CA ASP A 176 -20.02 -2.37 -13.00
C ASP A 176 -20.81 -3.67 -12.79
N ALA A 177 -20.27 -4.61 -12.00
CA ALA A 177 -20.92 -5.90 -11.75
C ALA A 177 -22.24 -5.78 -10.96
N PHE A 178 -22.55 -4.60 -10.43
CA PHE A 178 -23.76 -4.29 -9.68
C PHE A 178 -24.72 -3.39 -10.48
N GLY A 179 -24.46 -3.19 -11.78
CA GLY A 179 -25.29 -2.40 -12.68
C GLY A 179 -25.15 -0.89 -12.53
N LYS A 180 -24.19 -0.41 -11.72
CA LYS A 180 -23.94 1.02 -11.56
C LYS A 180 -23.14 1.54 -12.75
N PRO A 181 -23.44 2.75 -13.27
CA PRO A 181 -22.63 3.36 -14.31
C PRO A 181 -21.17 3.49 -13.89
N ILE A 182 -20.25 3.23 -14.82
CA ILE A 182 -18.82 3.50 -14.62
C ILE A 182 -18.40 4.66 -15.52
N THR A 183 -17.52 5.50 -15.02
CA THR A 183 -16.78 6.46 -15.84
C THR A 183 -15.53 5.79 -16.37
N ASP A 184 -15.26 5.94 -17.66
CA ASP A 184 -13.97 5.54 -18.23
C ASP A 184 -12.87 6.45 -17.70
N ASN A 185 -12.08 5.91 -16.78
CA ASN A 185 -10.97 6.59 -16.10
C ASN A 185 -9.61 6.31 -16.78
N ARG A 186 -9.60 5.74 -17.99
CA ARG A 186 -8.36 5.57 -18.76
C ARG A 186 -7.84 6.93 -19.22
N TYR A 187 -6.53 7.01 -19.42
CA TYR A 187 -5.89 8.22 -19.95
C TYR A 187 -6.58 8.72 -21.22
N GLN A 188 -6.78 10.04 -21.31
CA GLN A 188 -7.32 10.72 -22.48
C GLN A 188 -6.31 11.75 -22.98
N PRO A 189 -5.74 11.59 -24.18
CA PRO A 189 -4.87 12.60 -24.78
C PRO A 189 -5.67 13.85 -25.15
N GLN A 190 -5.01 15.01 -25.23
CA GLN A 190 -5.66 16.27 -25.59
C GLN A 190 -6.32 16.15 -26.98
N GLY A 191 -7.64 16.42 -27.04
CA GLY A 191 -8.42 16.29 -28.28
C GLY A 191 -8.72 14.86 -28.73
N GLY A 192 -8.35 13.85 -27.94
CA GLY A 192 -8.65 12.44 -28.20
C GLY A 192 -9.75 11.88 -27.30
N LEU A 193 -9.92 10.55 -27.35
CA LEU A 193 -10.90 9.80 -26.56
C LEU A 193 -10.24 9.06 -25.38
N PRO A 194 -10.98 8.81 -24.28
CA PRO A 194 -10.52 7.94 -23.20
C PRO A 194 -10.00 6.60 -23.71
N GLY A 195 -8.83 6.18 -23.21
CA GLY A 195 -8.14 4.98 -23.65
C GLY A 195 -7.26 5.16 -24.88
N GLN A 196 -7.18 6.33 -25.51
CA GLN A 196 -6.14 6.57 -26.51
C GLN A 196 -4.79 6.89 -25.85
N TYR A 197 -3.72 6.85 -26.62
CA TYR A 197 -2.36 7.19 -26.17
C TYR A 197 -1.83 8.42 -26.91
N ASP A 198 -0.90 9.17 -26.30
CA ASP A 198 -0.21 10.27 -26.99
C ASP A 198 0.71 9.78 -28.11
N PHE A 199 1.35 8.63 -27.88
CA PHE A 199 2.27 8.00 -28.83
C PHE A 199 1.81 6.57 -29.11
N PRO A 200 0.66 6.37 -29.78
CA PRO A 200 0.13 5.04 -30.05
C PRO A 200 0.96 4.31 -31.11
N SER A 201 0.61 3.05 -31.37
CA SER A 201 1.05 2.34 -32.57
C SER A 201 0.62 3.09 -33.85
N ALA A 202 1.31 2.84 -34.96
CA ALA A 202 0.99 3.49 -36.24
C ALA A 202 -0.42 3.14 -36.74
N ASP A 203 -0.88 1.92 -36.46
CA ASP A 203 -2.12 1.37 -37.02
C ASP A 203 -3.34 1.58 -36.11
N ASP A 204 -3.14 1.72 -34.79
CA ASP A 204 -4.23 1.81 -33.82
C ASP A 204 -3.91 2.76 -32.65
N LYS A 205 -4.78 3.77 -32.47
CA LYS A 205 -4.72 4.78 -31.40
C LYS A 205 -4.90 4.19 -29.99
N TYR A 206 -5.44 2.98 -29.87
CA TYR A 206 -5.69 2.28 -28.60
C TYR A 206 -4.63 1.23 -28.27
N THR A 207 -3.64 1.03 -29.15
CA THR A 207 -2.51 0.12 -28.94
C THR A 207 -1.26 0.94 -28.60
N PRO A 208 -0.57 0.65 -27.48
CA PRO A 208 0.59 1.43 -27.08
C PRO A 208 1.81 1.12 -27.95
N SER A 209 2.65 2.12 -28.20
CA SER A 209 3.99 1.93 -28.77
C SER A 209 5.06 1.84 -27.68
N ALA A 210 6.31 1.61 -28.09
CA ALA A 210 7.48 1.72 -27.20
C ALA A 210 7.63 3.12 -26.58
N LYS A 211 7.16 4.17 -27.28
CA LYS A 211 7.24 5.56 -26.82
C LYS A 211 6.09 5.96 -25.88
N THR A 212 5.04 5.15 -25.77
CA THR A 212 3.91 5.45 -24.88
C THR A 212 4.39 5.48 -23.41
N PRO A 213 4.10 6.55 -22.65
CA PRO A 213 4.44 6.64 -21.24
C PRO A 213 3.82 5.53 -20.39
N PHE A 214 4.53 5.11 -19.33
CA PHE A 214 4.06 4.05 -18.44
C PHE A 214 2.71 4.39 -17.81
N TYR A 215 2.56 5.62 -17.30
CA TYR A 215 1.32 6.03 -16.65
C TYR A 215 0.09 5.89 -17.57
N GLN A 216 0.23 6.10 -18.88
CA GLN A 216 -0.88 5.96 -19.82
C GLN A 216 -1.27 4.48 -20.02
N LYS A 217 -0.28 3.59 -20.06
CA LYS A 217 -0.47 2.13 -20.24
C LYS A 217 -1.22 1.49 -19.07
N HIS A 218 -1.07 2.03 -17.86
CA HIS A 218 -1.59 1.43 -16.62
C HIS A 218 -2.71 2.25 -15.94
N MET A 219 -3.05 3.42 -16.46
CA MET A 219 -4.15 4.22 -15.93
C MET A 219 -5.50 3.72 -16.45
N GLY A 220 -6.42 3.48 -15.53
CA GLY A 220 -7.83 3.20 -15.76
C GLY A 220 -8.23 1.73 -15.75
N HIS A 221 -9.54 1.51 -15.81
CA HIS A 221 -10.17 0.19 -15.83
C HIS A 221 -9.65 -0.67 -16.98
N GLY A 222 -9.28 -1.92 -16.68
CA GLY A 222 -8.72 -2.86 -17.65
C GLY A 222 -7.24 -2.63 -18.02
N ARG A 223 -6.54 -1.70 -17.38
CA ARG A 223 -5.12 -1.38 -17.64
C ARG A 223 -4.19 -1.58 -16.45
N GLY A 224 -4.63 -1.16 -15.26
CA GLY A 224 -3.84 -1.25 -14.03
C GLY A 224 -4.70 -1.50 -12.81
N GLU A 225 -4.05 -1.67 -11.66
CA GLU A 225 -4.74 -1.92 -10.39
C GLU A 225 -5.73 -0.79 -10.09
N GLN A 226 -6.87 -1.14 -9.49
CA GLN A 226 -7.86 -0.17 -9.03
C GLN A 226 -7.85 -0.09 -7.50
N TYR A 227 -7.94 1.11 -6.97
CA TYR A 227 -7.70 1.41 -5.56
C TYR A 227 -8.95 1.93 -4.85
N TYR A 228 -9.20 1.43 -3.65
CA TYR A 228 -10.39 1.77 -2.86
C TYR A 228 -10.02 2.05 -1.40
N PRO A 229 -10.80 2.88 -0.68
CA PRO A 229 -10.52 3.16 0.72
C PRO A 229 -10.78 1.90 1.56
N PRO A 230 -10.17 1.76 2.75
CA PRO A 230 -10.38 0.63 3.64
C PRO A 230 -11.82 0.55 4.14
N ILE A 231 -12.20 -0.61 4.69
CA ILE A 231 -13.58 -0.90 5.12
C ILE A 231 -14.05 0.07 6.21
N ASN A 232 -13.20 0.44 7.16
CA ASN A 232 -13.56 1.38 8.23
C ASN A 232 -13.94 2.76 7.70
N PHE A 233 -13.23 3.28 6.70
CA PHE A 233 -13.61 4.51 6.02
C PHE A 233 -14.95 4.35 5.31
N ALA A 234 -15.14 3.27 4.55
CA ALA A 234 -16.40 3.03 3.85
C ALA A 234 -17.60 2.90 4.81
N VAL A 235 -17.39 2.35 6.00
CA VAL A 235 -18.41 2.26 7.07
C VAL A 235 -18.67 3.64 7.68
N LYS A 236 -17.62 4.39 8.04
CA LYS A 236 -17.74 5.74 8.59
C LYS A 236 -18.50 6.69 7.66
N GLU A 237 -18.17 6.65 6.37
CA GLU A 237 -18.80 7.49 5.34
C GLU A 237 -20.18 6.98 4.89
N GLY A 238 -20.69 5.88 5.48
CA GLY A 238 -22.01 5.35 5.12
C GLY A 238 -22.13 4.93 3.66
N MET A 239 -21.03 4.46 3.04
CA MET A 239 -21.01 4.11 1.62
C MET A 239 -21.95 2.95 1.30
N ASP A 240 -22.26 2.73 0.02
CA ASP A 240 -23.15 1.63 -0.37
C ASP A 240 -22.64 0.25 0.09
N LYS A 241 -23.56 -0.73 0.16
CA LYS A 241 -23.30 -2.10 0.62
C LYS A 241 -22.03 -2.73 0.04
N GLN A 242 -21.81 -2.60 -1.28
CA GLN A 242 -20.68 -3.21 -1.96
C GLN A 242 -19.31 -2.63 -1.54
N TRP A 243 -19.28 -1.39 -1.04
CA TRP A 243 -18.07 -0.76 -0.49
C TRP A 243 -17.67 -1.27 0.89
N ARG A 244 -18.67 -1.77 1.63
CA ARG A 244 -18.55 -2.31 2.99
C ARG A 244 -18.62 -3.84 3.01
N THR A 245 -18.43 -4.49 1.87
CA THR A 245 -18.53 -5.95 1.76
C THR A 245 -17.18 -6.62 1.98
N VAL A 246 -17.18 -7.66 2.80
CA VAL A 246 -16.04 -8.55 3.04
C VAL A 246 -16.45 -10.01 2.84
N LYS A 247 -15.48 -10.88 2.54
CA LYS A 247 -15.65 -12.33 2.42
C LYS A 247 -15.04 -13.01 3.63
N MET A 248 -15.74 -13.96 4.25
CA MET A 248 -15.17 -14.69 5.39
C MET A 248 -14.06 -15.65 4.94
N LEU A 249 -12.90 -15.59 5.58
CA LEU A 249 -11.80 -16.53 5.42
C LEU A 249 -11.94 -17.75 6.34
N LYS A 250 -12.63 -17.56 7.46
CA LYS A 250 -12.90 -18.57 8.49
C LYS A 250 -14.38 -18.54 8.90
N SER A 251 -14.97 -19.70 9.17
CA SER A 251 -16.34 -19.76 9.72
C SER A 251 -16.31 -19.38 11.20
N ILE A 252 -17.17 -18.44 11.60
CA ILE A 252 -17.30 -17.96 12.98
C ILE A 252 -18.80 -17.88 13.29
N GLY A 253 -19.27 -18.70 14.23
CA GLY A 253 -20.70 -18.80 14.55
C GLY A 253 -21.57 -19.07 13.32
N LYS A 254 -22.48 -18.14 13.02
CA LYS A 254 -23.36 -18.20 11.85
C LYS A 254 -22.68 -17.75 10.55
N LEU A 255 -21.58 -17.01 10.62
CA LEU A 255 -20.83 -16.52 9.46
C LEU A 255 -20.02 -17.67 8.85
N LYS A 256 -20.19 -17.92 7.55
CA LYS A 256 -19.62 -19.08 6.87
C LYS A 256 -18.45 -18.68 5.96
N LYS A 257 -17.37 -19.45 6.03
CA LYS A 257 -16.21 -19.33 5.13
C LYS A 257 -16.66 -19.25 3.67
N GLY A 258 -16.06 -18.33 2.91
CA GLY A 258 -16.33 -18.10 1.49
C GLY A 258 -17.58 -17.27 1.20
N LYS A 259 -18.47 -17.04 2.17
CA LYS A 259 -19.63 -16.17 2.01
C LYS A 259 -19.24 -14.71 2.22
N ARG A 260 -19.94 -13.82 1.51
CA ARG A 260 -19.78 -12.37 1.58
C ARG A 260 -20.82 -11.77 2.50
N TYR A 261 -20.39 -10.82 3.32
CA TYR A 261 -21.24 -10.12 4.28
C TYR A 261 -20.94 -8.63 4.26
N MET A 262 -21.94 -7.84 4.67
CA MET A 262 -21.77 -6.41 4.85
C MET A 262 -21.27 -6.12 6.27
N VAL A 263 -20.28 -5.25 6.37
CA VAL A 263 -19.80 -4.71 7.65
C VAL A 263 -20.70 -3.55 8.07
N GLU A 264 -21.22 -3.66 9.29
CA GLU A 264 -22.13 -2.69 9.92
C GLU A 264 -21.37 -1.65 10.75
N ASP A 265 -20.26 -2.08 11.37
CA ASP A 265 -19.46 -1.28 12.29
C ASP A 265 -18.01 -1.78 12.31
N THR A 266 -17.09 -0.94 12.74
CA THR A 266 -15.66 -1.25 12.83
C THR A 266 -15.09 -0.80 14.16
N LYS A 267 -14.07 -1.50 14.67
CA LYS A 267 -13.42 -1.19 15.93
C LYS A 267 -11.91 -1.30 15.82
N THR A 268 -11.18 -0.28 16.25
CA THR A 268 -9.70 -0.26 16.38
C THR A 268 -9.24 -1.06 17.61
N TYR A 269 -7.93 -1.24 17.77
CA TYR A 269 -7.37 -1.94 18.93
C TYR A 269 -7.59 -1.20 20.27
N ASP A 270 -7.70 0.14 20.24
CA ASP A 270 -8.06 0.96 21.41
C ASP A 270 -9.58 1.08 21.65
N GLY A 271 -10.41 0.41 20.84
CA GLY A 271 -11.86 0.40 21.01
C GLY A 271 -12.63 1.55 20.37
N ARG A 272 -11.96 2.52 19.70
CA ARG A 272 -12.66 3.53 18.89
C ARG A 272 -13.47 2.86 17.78
N ARG A 273 -14.63 3.44 17.44
CA ARG A 273 -15.56 2.89 16.45
C ARG A 273 -15.68 3.77 15.22
N ASN A 274 -15.80 3.13 14.06
CA ASN A 274 -16.02 3.80 12.77
C ASN A 274 -15.06 4.97 12.53
N VAL A 275 -13.78 4.73 12.80
CA VAL A 275 -12.72 5.69 12.49
C VAL A 275 -12.62 5.80 10.96
N GLY A 276 -12.62 7.04 10.42
CA GLY A 276 -12.44 7.27 8.98
C GLY A 276 -10.97 7.28 8.56
N ASP A 277 -10.08 7.29 9.54
CA ASP A 277 -8.66 7.39 9.33
C ASP A 277 -8.07 6.02 8.94
N PHE A 278 -7.02 6.00 8.11
CA PHE A 278 -6.48 4.74 7.57
C PHE A 278 -5.56 4.12 8.61
N GLU A 279 -6.05 3.16 9.38
CA GLU A 279 -5.34 2.58 10.52
C GLU A 279 -5.78 1.12 10.80
N PRO A 280 -5.01 0.36 11.61
CA PRO A 280 -5.35 -1.00 12.00
C PRO A 280 -6.74 -1.13 12.65
N ILE A 281 -7.54 -2.05 12.12
CA ILE A 281 -8.87 -2.38 12.66
C ILE A 281 -8.80 -3.78 13.27
N SER A 282 -9.21 -3.91 14.54
CA SER A 282 -9.22 -5.20 15.26
C SER A 282 -10.47 -6.01 14.92
N GLN A 283 -11.64 -5.38 14.82
CA GLN A 283 -12.91 -6.08 14.66
C GLN A 283 -13.87 -5.40 13.67
N PHE A 284 -14.66 -6.25 13.00
CA PHE A 284 -15.82 -5.86 12.21
C PHE A 284 -17.10 -6.39 12.86
N LYS A 285 -18.15 -5.58 12.85
CA LYS A 285 -19.50 -6.03 13.22
C LYS A 285 -20.24 -6.49 11.97
N ILE A 286 -20.69 -7.73 11.95
CA ILE A 286 -21.34 -8.37 10.81
C ILE A 286 -22.57 -9.12 11.32
N GLU A 287 -23.76 -8.76 10.82
CA GLU A 287 -25.04 -9.34 11.24
C GLU A 287 -25.22 -9.34 12.77
N GLY A 288 -24.82 -8.26 13.44
CA GLY A 288 -24.86 -8.16 14.90
C GLY A 288 -23.69 -8.78 15.67
N GLU A 289 -22.84 -9.61 15.05
CA GLU A 289 -21.69 -10.27 15.69
C GLU A 289 -20.38 -9.51 15.46
N TRP A 290 -19.58 -9.32 16.52
CA TRP A 290 -18.22 -8.80 16.40
C TRP A 290 -17.27 -9.94 16.06
N VAL A 291 -16.56 -9.83 14.95
CA VAL A 291 -15.54 -10.78 14.51
C VAL A 291 -14.22 -10.09 14.28
N ALA A 292 -13.12 -10.80 14.50
CA ALA A 292 -11.79 -10.28 14.23
C ALA A 292 -11.66 -9.96 12.73
N SER A 293 -11.13 -8.79 12.40
CA SER A 293 -11.00 -8.31 11.02
C SER A 293 -10.16 -9.27 10.16
N ARG A 294 -9.13 -9.90 10.76
CA ARG A 294 -8.29 -10.93 10.15
C ARG A 294 -9.06 -12.14 9.63
N HIS A 295 -10.27 -12.42 10.11
CA HIS A 295 -11.09 -13.52 9.59
C HIS A 295 -11.84 -13.15 8.30
N THR A 296 -11.56 -12.00 7.73
CA THR A 296 -12.25 -11.46 6.56
C THR A 296 -11.28 -11.02 5.46
N GLU A 297 -11.76 -11.00 4.23
CA GLU A 297 -11.05 -10.50 3.06
C GLU A 297 -11.91 -9.42 2.40
N SER A 298 -11.34 -8.23 2.23
CA SER A 298 -11.98 -7.12 1.54
C SER A 298 -12.37 -7.48 0.11
N CYS A 299 -13.57 -7.06 -0.34
CA CYS A 299 -14.04 -7.24 -1.71
C CYS A 299 -13.99 -5.93 -2.50
N CYS A 300 -13.73 -6.02 -3.81
CA CYS A 300 -13.77 -4.88 -4.71
C CYS A 300 -15.22 -4.37 -4.83
N PRO A 301 -15.48 -3.06 -4.64
CA PRO A 301 -16.84 -2.52 -4.69
C PRO A 301 -17.44 -2.47 -6.09
N GLN A 302 -16.66 -2.70 -7.14
CA GLN A 302 -17.15 -2.66 -8.53
C GLN A 302 -17.32 -4.06 -9.12
N CYS A 303 -16.47 -5.03 -8.75
CA CYS A 303 -16.52 -6.39 -9.32
C CYS A 303 -16.76 -7.52 -8.30
N GLY A 304 -16.65 -7.26 -6.99
CA GLY A 304 -16.84 -8.25 -5.94
C GLY A 304 -15.67 -9.25 -5.78
N ASN A 305 -14.62 -9.17 -6.59
CA ASN A 305 -13.41 -9.99 -6.47
C ASN A 305 -12.57 -9.57 -5.24
N PRO A 306 -11.63 -10.42 -4.79
CA PRO A 306 -10.70 -10.09 -3.72
C PRO A 306 -10.00 -8.75 -3.95
N CYS A 307 -9.91 -7.94 -2.89
CA CYS A 307 -9.41 -6.58 -2.93
C CYS A 307 -8.74 -6.22 -1.60
N GLY A 308 -7.70 -6.97 -1.25
CA GLY A 308 -6.92 -6.76 -0.03
C GLY A 308 -5.96 -5.58 -0.13
N SER A 309 -5.55 -5.10 1.04
CA SER A 309 -4.48 -4.13 1.25
C SER A 309 -3.14 -4.82 1.57
N ILE A 310 -2.05 -4.07 1.79
CA ILE A 310 -0.79 -4.66 2.29
C ILE A 310 -1.00 -5.17 3.71
N TRP A 311 -1.75 -4.45 4.54
CA TRP A 311 -2.11 -4.91 5.88
C TRP A 311 -2.81 -6.28 5.82
N ASP A 312 -3.84 -6.41 4.98
CA ASP A 312 -4.59 -7.67 4.82
C ASP A 312 -3.68 -8.84 4.38
N ARG A 313 -2.66 -8.59 3.55
CA ARG A 313 -1.71 -9.62 3.10
C ARG A 313 -0.98 -10.29 4.27
N TRP A 314 -0.63 -9.51 5.29
CA TRP A 314 0.15 -9.99 6.43
C TRP A 314 -0.71 -10.42 7.61
N TRP A 315 -1.89 -9.83 7.77
CA TRP A 315 -2.71 -10.02 8.97
C TRP A 315 -3.90 -10.95 8.77
N ASN A 316 -4.29 -11.26 7.53
CA ASN A 316 -5.42 -12.16 7.31
C ASN A 316 -5.15 -13.58 7.80
N TYR A 317 -6.21 -14.25 8.22
CA TYR A 317 -6.19 -15.64 8.61
C TYR A 317 -5.78 -16.53 7.42
N VAL A 318 -4.73 -17.29 7.66
CA VAL A 318 -4.26 -18.39 6.82
C VAL A 318 -4.33 -19.67 7.65
N PRO A 319 -4.88 -20.78 7.13
CA PRO A 319 -4.86 -22.05 7.86
C PRO A 319 -3.43 -22.45 8.24
N ARG A 320 -3.28 -23.04 9.43
CA ARG A 320 -1.97 -23.46 9.95
C ARG A 320 -1.09 -24.20 8.95
N GLU A 321 -1.64 -25.18 8.23
CA GLU A 321 -0.90 -25.95 7.22
C GLU A 321 -0.32 -25.06 6.11
N GLN A 322 -1.06 -24.04 5.67
CA GLN A 322 -0.61 -23.09 4.66
C GLN A 322 0.44 -22.13 5.23
N MET A 323 0.29 -21.70 6.48
CA MET A 323 1.29 -20.87 7.17
C MET A 323 2.61 -21.63 7.36
N GLU A 324 2.55 -22.88 7.80
CA GLU A 324 3.72 -23.75 7.95
C GLU A 324 4.39 -24.02 6.59
N ALA A 325 3.61 -24.28 5.54
CA ALA A 325 4.12 -24.44 4.19
C ALA A 325 4.79 -23.17 3.65
N GLN A 326 4.21 -21.99 3.91
CA GLN A 326 4.80 -20.71 3.51
C GLN A 326 6.12 -20.46 4.26
N ALA A 327 6.16 -20.68 5.58
CA ALA A 327 7.38 -20.53 6.36
C ALA A 327 8.47 -21.51 5.91
N ALA A 328 8.11 -22.75 5.55
CA ALA A 328 9.05 -23.74 5.01
C ALA A 328 9.58 -23.35 3.62
N GLY A 329 8.72 -22.81 2.74
CA GLY A 329 9.09 -22.46 1.36
C GLY A 329 9.77 -21.10 1.22
N GLU A 330 9.36 -20.10 2.01
CA GLU A 330 9.84 -18.73 1.91
C GLU A 330 10.85 -18.38 3.00
N GLY A 331 10.89 -19.14 4.10
CA GLY A 331 11.67 -18.86 5.30
C GLY A 331 10.87 -18.14 6.40
N THR A 332 11.45 -18.04 7.58
CA THR A 332 10.86 -17.44 8.78
C THR A 332 10.79 -15.91 8.76
N TRP A 333 11.36 -15.26 7.73
CA TRP A 333 11.21 -13.81 7.51
C TRP A 333 9.74 -13.35 7.42
N VAL A 334 8.81 -14.24 7.05
CA VAL A 334 7.37 -13.94 7.07
C VAL A 334 6.87 -13.59 8.48
N TYR A 335 7.41 -14.23 9.51
CA TYR A 335 7.11 -13.92 10.91
C TYR A 335 7.74 -12.60 11.34
N LEU A 336 8.98 -12.34 10.89
CA LEU A 336 9.61 -11.05 11.10
C LEU A 336 8.73 -9.94 10.55
N LEU A 337 8.24 -10.03 9.30
CA LEU A 337 7.43 -8.97 8.73
C LEU A 337 6.14 -8.67 9.51
N ILE A 338 5.44 -9.69 10.00
CA ILE A 338 4.26 -9.48 10.84
C ILE A 338 4.61 -8.66 12.09
N GLN A 339 5.72 -9.00 12.78
CA GLN A 339 6.19 -8.24 13.94
C GLN A 339 6.57 -6.82 13.55
N MET A 340 7.29 -6.67 12.45
CA MET A 340 7.82 -5.42 11.97
C MET A 340 6.71 -4.41 11.60
N PHE A 341 5.61 -4.85 10.98
CA PHE A 341 4.43 -4.01 10.78
C PHE A 341 3.79 -3.56 12.11
N ALA A 342 3.74 -4.44 13.12
CA ALA A 342 3.23 -4.07 14.44
C ALA A 342 4.15 -3.03 15.12
N PHE A 343 5.47 -3.20 15.04
CA PHE A 343 6.43 -2.22 15.57
C PHE A 343 6.35 -0.88 14.85
N GLU A 344 6.17 -0.87 13.54
CA GLU A 344 6.01 0.35 12.77
C GLU A 344 4.80 1.17 13.23
N TRP A 345 3.65 0.52 13.45
CA TRP A 345 2.48 1.16 14.03
C TRP A 345 2.65 1.56 15.49
N ALA A 346 3.34 0.75 16.29
CA ALA A 346 3.67 1.12 17.67
C ALA A 346 4.50 2.41 17.72
N MET A 347 5.48 2.56 16.82
CA MET A 347 6.27 3.78 16.69
C MET A 347 5.39 4.96 16.28
N ALA A 348 4.51 4.78 15.28
CA ALA A 348 3.59 5.84 14.86
C ALA A 348 2.66 6.30 16.00
N TYR A 349 2.07 5.35 16.73
CA TYR A 349 1.21 5.64 17.89
C TYR A 349 1.97 6.27 19.07
N SER A 350 3.27 6.03 19.15
CA SER A 350 4.11 6.63 20.19
C SER A 350 4.46 8.10 19.96
N SER A 351 4.24 8.64 18.76
CA SER A 351 4.90 9.89 18.37
C SER A 351 4.12 10.81 17.44
N ILE A 352 3.28 10.28 16.54
CA ILE A 352 2.68 11.08 15.46
C ILE A 352 1.19 10.83 15.24
N ILE A 353 0.68 9.64 15.56
CA ILE A 353 -0.73 9.28 15.38
C ILE A 353 -1.35 9.02 16.76
N PRO A 354 -2.53 9.60 17.07
CA PRO A 354 -3.22 9.29 18.32
C PRO A 354 -3.67 7.83 18.39
N TYR A 355 -3.52 7.22 19.56
CA TYR A 355 -4.12 5.92 19.91
C TYR A 355 -5.19 6.14 20.98
N GLY A 356 -6.37 6.58 20.52
CA GLY A 356 -7.45 7.04 21.39
C GLY A 356 -7.06 8.35 22.05
N ASP A 357 -7.36 8.48 23.33
CA ASP A 357 -7.01 9.66 24.13
C ASP A 357 -5.64 9.52 24.82
N LYS A 358 -4.82 8.52 24.42
CA LYS A 358 -3.52 8.28 25.03
C LYS A 358 -2.47 9.30 24.54
N PRO A 359 -1.49 9.66 25.40
CA PRO A 359 -0.43 10.58 25.02
C PRO A 359 0.48 9.98 23.94
N LEU A 360 1.11 10.82 23.12
CA LEU A 360 2.14 10.40 22.16
C LEU A 360 3.46 10.15 22.90
N ASN A 361 3.64 8.93 23.41
CA ASN A 361 4.90 8.50 24.00
C ASN A 361 5.12 6.99 23.84
N ARG A 362 6.31 6.51 24.23
CA ARG A 362 6.70 5.11 24.16
C ARG A 362 5.69 4.15 24.81
N SER A 363 5.11 4.50 25.96
CA SER A 363 4.15 3.64 26.67
C SER A 363 2.87 3.40 25.86
N THR A 364 2.47 4.34 25.01
CA THR A 364 1.34 4.18 24.09
C THR A 364 1.66 3.20 22.98
N GLY A 365 2.89 3.23 22.44
CA GLY A 365 3.36 2.25 21.48
C GLY A 365 3.44 0.84 22.07
N GLU A 366 4.00 0.71 23.28
CA GLU A 366 4.03 -0.55 24.03
C GLU A 366 2.61 -1.07 24.28
N ARG A 367 1.68 -0.18 24.63
CA ARG A 367 0.29 -0.53 24.81
C ARG A 367 -0.37 -1.07 23.53
N PHE A 368 -0.09 -0.48 22.38
CA PHE A 368 -0.58 -1.02 21.11
C PHE A 368 -0.03 -2.44 20.85
N LEU A 369 1.25 -2.69 21.15
CA LEU A 369 1.86 -4.02 21.03
C LEU A 369 1.18 -5.05 21.96
N GLU A 370 0.81 -4.66 23.17
CA GLU A 370 -0.01 -5.49 24.07
C GLU A 370 -1.38 -5.79 23.44
N ASP A 371 -2.08 -4.76 22.97
CA ASP A 371 -3.45 -4.89 22.44
C ASP A 371 -3.51 -5.73 21.15
N ILE A 372 -2.46 -5.72 20.31
CA ILE A 372 -2.38 -6.51 19.06
C ILE A 372 -1.75 -7.90 19.24
N SER A 373 -1.12 -8.19 20.39
CA SER A 373 -0.29 -9.37 20.60
C SER A 373 -1.01 -10.70 20.31
N ASP A 374 -2.29 -10.82 20.73
CA ASP A 374 -3.10 -12.02 20.50
C ASP A 374 -3.37 -12.27 19.01
N ASP A 375 -3.66 -11.22 18.24
CA ASP A 375 -3.87 -11.34 16.81
C ASP A 375 -2.54 -11.62 16.09
N MET A 376 -1.44 -11.00 16.54
CA MET A 376 -0.10 -11.27 16.03
C MET A 376 0.28 -12.75 16.20
N ASP A 377 0.12 -13.31 17.41
CA ASP A 377 0.38 -14.73 17.66
C ASP A 377 -0.58 -15.63 16.86
N ALA A 378 -1.86 -15.26 16.78
CA ALA A 378 -2.84 -16.03 16.02
C ALA A 378 -2.51 -16.10 14.52
N VAL A 379 -2.05 -14.99 13.92
CA VAL A 379 -1.63 -14.96 12.52
C VAL A 379 -0.39 -15.84 12.31
N MET A 380 0.65 -15.69 13.14
CA MET A 380 1.89 -16.47 13.02
C MET A 380 1.66 -17.98 13.19
N ARG A 381 0.65 -18.38 13.97
CA ARG A 381 0.30 -19.80 14.22
C ARG A 381 -0.82 -20.32 13.32
N GLY A 382 -1.40 -19.49 12.46
CA GLY A 382 -2.55 -19.85 11.61
C GLY A 382 -3.80 -20.26 12.39
N ARG A 383 -4.12 -19.55 13.49
CA ARG A 383 -5.23 -19.83 14.41
C ARG A 383 -6.53 -19.10 14.10
#